data_AF-A0A7J8FQ92-F1
#
_entry.id   AF-A0A7J8FQ92-F1
#
_cell.length_a   1.000
_cell.length_b   1.000
_cell.length_c   1.000
_cell.angle_alpha   90.00
_cell.angle_beta   90.00
_cell.angle_gamma   90.00
#
_symmetry.space_group_name_H-M   'P 1'
#
loop_
_entity.id
_entity.type
_entity.pdbx_description
1 polymer ?
#
loop_
_entity_poly.entity_id
_entity_poly.type
_entity_poly.pdbx_seq_one_letter_code
_entity_poly.pdbx_strand_id
1 'polypeptide(L)'
;MGIVVLTMKASVIEMFLVLLVTGIHSNKEMTKIKRPKFNVPQINCDVKAGKIINPEFVVKCPAGCQDPKYHVYGTDVYASYSSVCAAAVHSGVLDNSGGKILVRKVAGQSGYTGSYSNGVQSLSLPRWRESFIISEGKPPKGVTYPSALTYSSPKSQAAKAGKCS
;
A
#
# COMPACT_ATOMS: atom_id res chain seq x y z
N MET A 1 -12.06 48.98 -75.25
CA MET A 1 -11.79 49.50 -73.90
C MET A 1 -12.21 48.39 -72.95
N GLY A 2 -11.35 47.59 -72.32
CA GLY A 2 -10.09 47.90 -71.66
C GLY A 2 -10.25 47.45 -70.20
N ILE A 3 -9.36 46.54 -69.77
CA ILE A 3 -9.32 45.78 -68.51
C ILE A 3 -9.14 46.72 -67.29
N VAL A 4 -9.47 46.26 -66.08
CA VAL A 4 -8.54 46.15 -64.91
C VAL A 4 -9.32 46.04 -63.59
N VAL A 5 -9.21 44.84 -63.03
CA VAL A 5 -9.35 44.48 -61.62
C VAL A 5 -8.25 45.20 -60.82
N LEU A 6 -8.60 46.02 -59.82
CA LEU A 6 -7.98 46.10 -58.47
C LEU A 6 -8.38 47.41 -57.76
N THR A 7 -9.12 47.33 -56.64
CA THR A 7 -8.94 48.19 -55.46
C THR A 7 -9.54 47.42 -54.26
N MET A 8 -8.75 46.61 -53.55
CA MET A 8 -8.14 47.00 -52.27
C MET A 8 -9.03 47.93 -51.44
N LYS A 9 -9.80 47.36 -50.49
CA LYS A 9 -10.16 47.95 -49.19
C LYS A 9 -11.17 47.05 -48.47
N ALA A 10 -10.68 46.18 -47.59
CA ALA A 10 -11.35 45.68 -46.40
C ALA A 10 -10.62 44.41 -45.97
N SER A 11 -10.38 44.14 -44.71
CA SER A 11 -10.43 44.94 -43.50
C SER A 11 -9.73 44.02 -42.50
N VAL A 12 -8.94 44.59 -41.60
CA VAL A 12 -8.16 43.90 -40.56
C VAL A 12 -8.98 42.88 -39.73
N ILE A 13 -10.30 42.95 -39.84
CA ILE A 13 -11.34 42.10 -39.25
C ILE A 13 -11.22 40.61 -39.64
N GLU A 14 -10.87 40.25 -40.87
CA GLU A 14 -10.75 38.82 -41.26
C GLU A 14 -9.52 38.15 -40.64
N MET A 15 -8.44 38.91 -40.40
CA MET A 15 -7.22 38.35 -39.79
C MET A 15 -7.40 38.00 -38.31
N PHE A 16 -8.36 38.65 -37.62
CA PHE A 16 -8.69 38.36 -36.23
C PHE A 16 -9.60 37.13 -36.07
N LEU A 17 -10.43 36.80 -37.07
CA LEU A 17 -11.26 35.59 -37.01
C LEU A 17 -10.41 34.31 -37.10
N VAL A 18 -9.32 34.33 -37.87
CA VAL A 18 -8.41 33.18 -37.98
C VAL A 18 -7.69 32.90 -36.66
N LEU A 19 -7.34 33.94 -35.88
CA LEU A 19 -6.68 33.81 -34.58
C LEU A 19 -7.58 33.21 -33.48
N LEU A 20 -8.90 33.36 -33.60
CA LEU A 20 -9.86 32.76 -32.66
C LEU A 20 -10.19 31.29 -32.98
N VAL A 21 -9.97 30.83 -34.21
CA VAL A 21 -10.16 29.41 -34.58
C VAL A 21 -8.97 28.54 -34.15
N THR A 22 -7.79 29.11 -33.95
CA THR A 22 -6.62 28.40 -33.38
C THR A 22 -6.59 28.47 -31.86
N GLY A 23 -7.71 28.17 -31.20
CA GLY A 23 -7.75 27.98 -29.75
C GLY A 23 -6.73 26.92 -29.33
N ILE A 24 -5.55 27.36 -28.88
CA ILE A 24 -4.49 26.53 -28.34
C ILE A 24 -4.93 26.07 -26.94
N HIS A 25 -5.86 25.12 -26.88
CA HIS A 25 -6.06 24.33 -25.68
C HIS A 25 -4.86 23.40 -25.55
N SER A 26 -3.92 23.82 -24.71
CA SER A 26 -2.77 23.02 -24.31
C SER A 26 -3.27 21.68 -23.77
N ASN A 27 -3.09 20.64 -24.59
CA ASN A 27 -3.27 19.26 -24.20
C ASN A 27 -2.25 18.97 -23.10
N LYS A 28 -2.69 19.03 -21.85
CA LYS A 28 -2.01 18.35 -20.76
C LYS A 28 -2.70 17.01 -20.55
N GLU A 29 -2.55 16.11 -21.52
CA GLU A 29 -2.51 14.69 -21.21
C GLU A 29 -1.32 14.51 -20.26
N MET A 30 -1.63 14.61 -18.97
CA MET A 30 -0.88 13.91 -17.96
C MET A 30 -1.08 12.43 -18.30
N THR A 31 -0.24 11.92 -19.19
CA THR A 31 0.00 10.50 -19.36
C THR A 31 0.18 9.98 -17.95
N LYS A 32 -0.86 9.30 -17.44
CA LYS A 32 -0.74 8.49 -16.24
C LYS A 32 0.37 7.53 -16.59
N ILE A 33 1.59 7.83 -16.13
CA ILE A 33 2.65 6.85 -15.96
C ILE A 33 1.94 5.75 -15.16
N LYS A 34 1.51 4.69 -15.85
CA LYS A 34 0.86 3.55 -15.22
C LYS A 34 1.93 3.06 -14.26
N ARG A 35 1.79 3.45 -12.98
CA ARG A 35 2.69 2.98 -11.92
C ARG A 35 2.80 1.48 -12.13
N PRO A 36 4.02 0.92 -12.30
CA PRO A 36 4.17 -0.51 -12.45
C PRO A 36 3.38 -1.14 -11.31
N LYS A 37 2.47 -2.07 -11.66
CA LYS A 37 1.61 -2.77 -10.69
C LYS A 37 2.56 -3.53 -9.77
N PHE A 38 2.98 -2.88 -8.69
CA PHE A 38 3.82 -3.48 -7.68
C PHE A 38 3.00 -4.58 -7.03
N ASN A 39 3.43 -5.83 -7.22
CA ASN A 39 2.71 -6.97 -6.68
C ASN A 39 3.02 -7.08 -5.20
N VAL A 40 2.09 -6.60 -4.37
CA VAL A 40 2.23 -6.65 -2.90
C VAL A 40 2.03 -8.10 -2.45
N PRO A 41 2.97 -8.68 -1.70
CA PRO A 41 2.87 -10.07 -1.26
C PRO A 41 1.66 -10.26 -0.33
N GLN A 42 0.86 -11.29 -0.61
CA GLN A 42 -0.24 -11.71 0.26
C GLN A 42 0.28 -12.69 1.32
N ILE A 43 -0.16 -12.51 2.57
CA ILE A 43 0.16 -13.40 3.70
C ILE A 43 -1.11 -14.00 4.29
N ASN A 44 -0.97 -15.01 5.16
CA ASN A 44 -2.10 -15.57 5.93
C ASN A 44 -2.18 -14.92 7.31
N CYS A 45 -3.33 -15.05 7.98
CA CYS A 45 -3.54 -14.49 9.32
C CYS A 45 -2.61 -15.10 10.39
N ASP A 46 -2.06 -16.30 10.19
CA ASP A 46 -1.13 -16.95 11.14
C ASP A 46 0.32 -16.45 11.03
N VAL A 47 0.64 -15.66 9.99
CA VAL A 47 2.00 -15.18 9.77
C VAL A 47 2.40 -14.18 10.85
N LYS A 48 3.43 -14.55 11.63
CA LYS A 48 4.03 -13.72 12.67
C LYS A 48 5.13 -12.83 12.11
N ALA A 49 5.26 -11.59 12.63
CA ALA A 49 6.25 -10.63 12.13
C ALA A 49 7.70 -11.14 12.25
N GLY A 50 8.02 -11.87 13.31
CA GLY A 50 9.34 -12.45 13.55
C GLY A 50 9.74 -13.56 12.56
N LYS A 51 8.81 -14.06 11.74
CA LYS A 51 9.11 -15.00 10.65
C LYS A 51 9.60 -14.31 9.38
N ILE A 52 9.28 -13.03 9.20
CA ILE A 52 9.71 -12.22 8.05
C ILE A 52 11.01 -11.53 8.44
N ILE A 53 12.07 -11.61 7.62
CA ILE A 53 13.38 -11.02 7.91
C ILE A 53 13.40 -9.52 7.57
N ASN A 54 12.62 -9.09 6.58
CA ASN A 54 12.63 -7.72 6.09
C ASN A 54 12.37 -6.72 7.25
N PRO A 55 13.20 -5.68 7.41
CA PRO A 55 13.04 -4.69 8.47
C PRO A 55 11.82 -3.79 8.22
N GLU A 56 11.46 -3.56 6.97
CA GLU A 56 10.25 -2.84 6.58
C GLU A 56 9.68 -3.47 5.31
N PHE A 57 8.37 -3.68 5.26
CA PHE A 57 7.73 -4.37 4.15
C PHE A 57 6.22 -4.06 4.08
N VAL A 58 5.66 -4.15 2.86
CA VAL A 58 4.22 -4.01 2.62
C VAL A 58 3.64 -5.38 2.34
N VAL A 59 2.51 -5.70 2.96
CA VAL A 59 1.78 -6.95 2.73
C VAL A 59 0.31 -6.69 2.47
N LYS A 60 -0.35 -7.69 1.90
CA LYS A 60 -1.80 -7.77 1.82
C LYS A 60 -2.32 -8.85 2.77
N CYS A 61 -3.12 -8.45 3.74
CA CYS A 61 -3.83 -9.32 4.65
C CYS A 61 -5.17 -9.78 4.05
N PRO A 62 -5.61 -11.03 4.31
CA PRO A 62 -6.93 -11.51 3.97
C PRO A 62 -7.95 -10.99 4.98
N ALA A 63 -9.24 -11.18 4.68
CA ALA A 63 -10.32 -10.94 5.63
C ALA A 63 -10.32 -11.99 6.76
N GLY A 64 -10.98 -11.69 7.88
CA GLY A 64 -11.28 -12.68 8.93
C GLY A 64 -10.14 -13.00 9.88
N CYS A 65 -9.25 -12.05 10.16
CA CYS A 65 -8.08 -12.27 11.05
C CYS A 65 -8.36 -11.94 12.54
N GLN A 66 -9.62 -11.89 12.97
CA GLN A 66 -10.01 -11.63 14.37
C GLN A 66 -10.07 -12.88 15.26
N ASP A 67 -9.86 -14.08 14.70
CA ASP A 67 -9.91 -15.34 15.46
C ASP A 67 -8.86 -15.34 16.60
N PRO A 68 -9.23 -15.69 17.85
CA PRO A 68 -8.33 -15.72 19.00
C PRO A 68 -7.09 -16.61 18.84
N LYS A 69 -7.08 -17.56 17.90
CA LYS A 69 -5.88 -18.36 17.57
C LYS A 69 -4.75 -17.51 16.98
N TYR A 70 -5.06 -16.34 16.43
CA TYR A 70 -4.09 -15.39 15.90
C TYR A 70 -3.63 -14.43 17.00
N HIS A 71 -2.72 -14.90 17.84
CA HIS A 71 -2.28 -14.14 19.01
C HIS A 71 -1.64 -12.79 18.64
N VAL A 72 -2.04 -11.76 19.40
CA VAL A 72 -1.47 -10.40 19.35
C VAL A 72 -0.93 -10.06 20.74
N TYR A 73 0.26 -9.46 20.79
CA TYR A 73 0.92 -9.07 22.03
C TYR A 73 1.34 -7.60 21.97
N GLY A 74 0.83 -6.81 22.91
CA GLY A 74 1.05 -5.36 22.97
C GLY A 74 -0.02 -4.53 22.25
N THR A 75 0.08 -3.22 22.45
CA THR A 75 -0.80 -2.16 21.91
C THR A 75 0.10 -1.08 21.32
N ASP A 76 -0.26 -0.55 20.15
CA ASP A 76 0.51 0.38 19.29
C ASP A 76 1.86 -0.15 18.77
N VAL A 77 2.68 -0.68 19.67
CA VAL A 77 3.90 -1.42 19.38
C VAL A 77 3.67 -2.89 19.72
N TYR A 78 3.75 -3.73 18.70
CA TYR A 78 3.44 -5.15 18.83
C TYR A 78 4.73 -5.97 18.89
N ALA A 79 4.81 -6.94 19.80
CA ALA A 79 5.94 -7.85 19.84
C ALA A 79 5.98 -8.68 18.54
N SER A 80 7.17 -8.98 18.00
CA SER A 80 7.30 -9.71 16.73
C SER A 80 6.76 -11.14 16.76
N TYR A 81 6.40 -11.65 17.93
CA TYR A 81 5.68 -12.90 18.11
C TYR A 81 4.19 -12.85 17.74
N SER A 82 3.66 -11.65 17.50
CA SER A 82 2.25 -11.41 17.13
C SER A 82 1.98 -11.73 15.67
N SER A 83 0.74 -12.14 15.37
CA SER A 83 0.21 -12.15 14.00
C SER A 83 0.21 -10.75 13.42
N VAL A 84 0.74 -10.61 12.19
CA VAL A 84 0.80 -9.33 11.47
C VAL A 84 -0.59 -8.79 11.17
N CYS A 85 -1.48 -9.64 10.64
CA CYS A 85 -2.81 -9.21 10.21
C CYS A 85 -3.76 -8.98 11.39
N ALA A 86 -3.71 -9.83 12.42
CA ALA A 86 -4.53 -9.61 13.61
C ALA A 86 -4.10 -8.35 14.36
N ALA A 87 -2.80 -8.06 14.44
CA ALA A 87 -2.29 -6.81 15.02
C ALA A 87 -2.73 -5.58 14.21
N ALA A 88 -2.82 -5.69 12.89
CA ALA A 88 -3.31 -4.60 12.02
C ALA A 88 -4.80 -4.33 12.21
N VAL A 89 -5.60 -5.37 12.45
CA VAL A 89 -7.01 -5.21 12.82
C VAL A 89 -7.11 -4.59 14.21
N HIS A 90 -6.36 -5.11 15.18
CA HIS A 90 -6.30 -4.57 16.54
C HIS A 90 -5.97 -3.07 16.57
N SER A 91 -5.00 -2.62 15.76
CA SER A 91 -4.62 -1.20 15.68
C SER A 91 -5.66 -0.31 14.99
N GLY A 92 -6.64 -0.87 14.29
CA GLY A 92 -7.62 -0.11 13.51
C GLY A 92 -7.07 0.46 12.20
N VAL A 93 -5.80 0.19 11.85
CA VAL A 93 -5.24 0.53 10.53
C VAL A 93 -5.94 -0.26 9.43
N LEU A 94 -6.43 -1.45 9.78
CA LEU A 94 -7.17 -2.33 8.91
C LEU A 94 -8.48 -2.74 9.59
N ASP A 95 -9.57 -2.85 8.83
CA ASP A 95 -10.77 -3.53 9.30
C ASP A 95 -10.67 -5.05 9.07
N ASN A 96 -11.70 -5.80 9.48
CA ASN A 96 -11.70 -7.26 9.29
C ASN A 96 -11.94 -7.70 7.82
N SER A 97 -12.09 -6.76 6.86
CA SER A 97 -12.20 -7.07 5.44
C SER A 97 -10.85 -7.35 4.77
N GLY A 98 -9.75 -7.07 5.48
CA GLY A 98 -8.41 -7.26 4.97
C GLY A 98 -7.94 -6.10 4.08
N GLY A 99 -6.71 -6.16 3.59
CA GLY A 99 -6.15 -5.06 2.80
C GLY A 99 -4.65 -4.90 2.96
N LYS A 100 -4.13 -3.76 2.48
CA LYS A 100 -2.68 -3.50 2.45
C LYS A 100 -2.25 -2.73 3.69
N ILE A 101 -1.16 -3.16 4.27
CA ILE A 101 -0.53 -2.50 5.43
C ILE A 101 0.97 -2.38 5.21
N LEU A 102 1.55 -1.37 5.83
CA LEU A 102 2.99 -1.19 5.94
C LEU A 102 3.42 -1.64 7.34
N VAL A 103 4.41 -2.52 7.40
CA VAL A 103 4.99 -3.04 8.64
C VAL A 103 6.42 -2.56 8.73
N ARG A 104 6.78 -1.98 9.88
CA ARG A 104 8.17 -1.62 10.21
C ARG A 104 8.58 -2.29 11.50
N LYS A 105 9.66 -3.06 11.45
CA LYS A 105 10.29 -3.63 12.64
C LYS A 105 11.08 -2.58 13.39
N VAL A 106 11.00 -2.64 14.71
CA VAL A 106 11.67 -1.73 15.64
C VAL A 106 12.28 -2.53 16.79
N ALA A 107 13.06 -1.86 17.64
CA ALA A 107 13.63 -2.49 18.83
C ALA A 107 12.54 -3.10 19.72
N GLY A 108 12.88 -4.21 20.38
CA GLY A 108 12.06 -4.84 21.40
C GLY A 108 11.83 -3.96 22.63
N GLN A 109 10.70 -4.15 23.31
CA GLN A 109 10.41 -3.51 24.60
C GLN A 109 10.68 -4.45 25.80
N SER A 110 10.87 -3.86 26.98
CA SER A 110 11.00 -4.58 28.26
C SER A 110 9.69 -5.15 28.78
N GLY A 111 8.55 -4.69 28.26
CA GLY A 111 7.23 -5.22 28.51
C GLY A 111 6.21 -4.61 27.55
N TYR A 112 5.10 -5.30 27.36
CA TYR A 112 4.00 -4.93 26.47
C TYR A 112 2.69 -5.02 27.25
N THR A 113 1.83 -4.02 27.08
CA THR A 113 0.49 -4.00 27.67
C THR A 113 -0.53 -4.49 26.65
N GLY A 114 -1.27 -5.54 27.00
CA GLY A 114 -2.41 -6.00 26.21
C GLY A 114 -3.64 -5.12 26.41
N SER A 115 -4.51 -5.09 25.41
CA SER A 115 -5.78 -4.37 25.39
C SER A 115 -6.79 -5.08 24.49
N TYR A 116 -8.05 -4.65 24.53
CA TYR A 116 -9.07 -5.09 23.58
C TYR A 116 -9.44 -3.94 22.66
N SER A 117 -9.29 -4.14 21.36
CA SER A 117 -9.58 -3.11 20.36
C SER A 117 -9.99 -3.73 19.04
N ASN A 118 -10.94 -3.11 18.34
CA ASN A 118 -11.39 -3.50 16.99
C ASN A 118 -11.74 -5.00 16.88
N GLY A 119 -12.35 -5.58 17.91
CA GLY A 119 -12.74 -6.99 17.94
C GLY A 119 -11.61 -7.98 18.19
N VAL A 120 -10.38 -7.51 18.46
CA VAL A 120 -9.20 -8.34 18.73
C VAL A 120 -8.75 -8.13 20.17
N GLN A 121 -8.47 -9.22 20.88
CA GLN A 121 -7.80 -9.20 22.18
C GLN A 121 -6.29 -9.30 21.97
N SER A 122 -5.53 -8.30 22.40
CA SER A 122 -4.08 -8.42 22.59
C SER A 122 -3.74 -8.77 24.04
N LEU A 123 -2.63 -9.48 24.22
CA LEU A 123 -2.15 -9.96 25.50
C LEU A 123 -0.92 -9.16 25.94
N SER A 124 -0.74 -9.04 27.26
CA SER A 124 0.50 -8.52 27.82
C SER A 124 1.62 -9.54 27.61
N LEU A 125 2.83 -9.04 27.37
CA LEU A 125 4.03 -9.85 27.21
C LEU A 125 5.17 -9.22 28.00
N PRO A 126 5.99 -10.00 28.73
CA PRO A 126 7.25 -9.51 29.28
C PRO A 126 8.22 -9.05 28.18
N ARG A 127 9.49 -8.86 28.55
CA ARG A 127 10.54 -8.46 27.62
C ARG A 127 10.57 -9.33 26.35
N TRP A 128 10.62 -8.69 25.20
CA TRP A 128 10.79 -9.35 23.90
C TRP A 128 11.82 -8.61 23.05
N ARG A 129 12.53 -9.31 22.16
CA ARG A 129 13.74 -8.77 21.49
C ARG A 129 13.48 -7.89 20.28
N GLU A 130 12.34 -8.02 19.63
CA GLU A 130 12.00 -7.31 18.39
C GLU A 130 10.52 -6.94 18.39
N SER A 131 10.18 -5.72 18.02
CA SER A 131 8.79 -5.28 17.88
C SER A 131 8.51 -4.87 16.44
N PHE A 132 7.25 -4.54 16.16
CA PHE A 132 6.87 -3.86 14.94
C PHE A 132 5.75 -2.87 15.19
N ILE A 133 5.68 -1.88 14.30
CA ILE A 133 4.59 -0.91 14.20
C ILE A 133 3.92 -1.07 12.83
N ILE A 134 2.65 -0.66 12.77
CA ILE A 134 1.80 -0.84 11.60
C ILE A 134 1.28 0.52 11.18
N SER A 135 1.27 0.78 9.88
CA SER A 135 0.67 1.97 9.28
C SER A 135 -0.05 1.62 7.98
N GLU A 136 -0.78 2.59 7.42
CA GLU A 136 -1.50 2.40 6.16
C GLU A 136 -0.57 1.85 5.07
N GLY A 137 -1.04 0.90 4.26
CA GLY A 137 -0.29 0.30 3.16
C GLY A 137 -0.05 1.21 1.95
N LYS A 138 0.04 2.53 2.15
CA LYS A 138 0.49 3.51 1.16
C LYS A 138 1.99 3.75 1.39
N PRO A 139 2.88 3.20 0.52
CA PRO A 139 4.30 3.47 0.59
C PRO A 139 4.59 4.98 0.58
N PRO A 140 5.62 5.45 1.31
CA PRO A 140 6.12 6.80 1.13
C PRO A 140 6.49 7.06 -0.35
N LYS A 141 6.30 8.29 -0.81
CA LYS A 141 6.61 8.67 -2.20
C LYS A 141 8.08 8.38 -2.50
N GLY A 142 8.36 7.65 -3.58
CA GLY A 142 9.73 7.31 -3.99
C GLY A 142 10.32 6.06 -3.33
N VAL A 143 9.62 5.44 -2.36
CA VAL A 143 10.06 4.19 -1.75
C VAL A 143 9.43 2.99 -2.47
N THR A 144 10.27 2.04 -2.87
CA THR A 144 9.84 0.77 -3.47
C THR A 144 10.18 -0.37 -2.53
N TYR A 145 9.18 -1.16 -2.16
CA TYR A 145 9.36 -2.36 -1.34
C TYR A 145 9.68 -3.58 -2.23
N PRO A 146 10.18 -4.70 -1.69
CA PRO A 146 10.35 -5.92 -2.47
C PRO A 146 9.01 -6.65 -2.69
N SER A 147 8.79 -7.20 -3.88
CA SER A 147 7.56 -7.95 -4.22
C SER A 147 7.47 -9.31 -3.51
N ALA A 148 8.56 -9.76 -2.88
CA ALA A 148 8.65 -11.01 -2.15
C ALA A 148 9.20 -10.76 -0.73
N LEU A 149 8.68 -11.53 0.23
CA LEU A 149 9.14 -11.53 1.62
C LEU A 149 10.19 -12.61 1.82
N THR A 150 11.24 -12.29 2.57
CA THR A 150 12.25 -13.25 2.98
C THR A 150 11.86 -13.84 4.33
N TYR A 151 11.75 -15.16 4.43
CA TYR A 151 11.36 -15.84 5.66
C TYR A 151 12.57 -16.46 6.38
N SER A 152 12.58 -16.43 7.71
CA SER A 152 13.65 -17.00 8.54
C SER A 152 13.70 -18.52 8.55
N SER A 153 12.74 -19.21 7.92
CA SER A 153 12.74 -20.66 7.75
C SER A 153 12.19 -21.08 6.38
N PRO A 154 12.83 -22.02 5.67
CA PRO A 154 12.36 -22.53 4.38
C PRO A 154 11.00 -23.25 4.43
N LYS A 155 10.51 -23.63 5.61
CA LYS A 155 9.38 -24.56 5.78
C LYS A 155 7.97 -23.96 5.62
N SER A 156 7.85 -22.68 5.27
CA SER A 156 6.55 -21.98 5.17
C SER A 156 6.00 -21.82 3.74
N GLN A 157 6.72 -22.28 2.71
CA GLN A 157 6.30 -22.16 1.30
C GLN A 157 5.65 -23.42 0.70
N ALA A 158 5.33 -24.46 1.48
CA ALA A 158 4.78 -25.72 0.96
C ALA A 158 3.23 -25.81 0.94
N ALA A 159 2.50 -24.73 1.20
CA ALA A 159 1.03 -24.75 1.25
C ALA A 159 0.39 -23.78 0.24
N LYS A 160 0.78 -23.86 -1.04
CA LYS A 160 -0.07 -23.51 -2.21
C LYS A 160 0.63 -23.87 -3.53
N ALA A 161 0.78 -25.16 -3.78
CA ALA A 161 0.91 -25.72 -5.12
C ALA A 161 0.13 -27.04 -5.12
N GLY A 162 -1.18 -26.94 -5.30
CA GLY A 162 -2.07 -28.09 -5.24
C GLY A 162 -3.39 -27.78 -5.92
N LYS A 163 -3.37 -27.65 -7.26
CA LYS A 163 -4.33 -28.30 -8.17
C LYS A 163 -3.92 -28.10 -9.63
N CYS A 164 -3.34 -29.14 -10.22
CA CYS A 164 -3.42 -29.50 -11.64
C CYS A 164 -3.08 -30.99 -11.72
N SER A 165 -4.13 -31.82 -11.73
CA SER A 165 -4.30 -33.13 -12.37
C SER A 165 -5.67 -33.66 -11.97
#